data_AF-A0A2W5RYS2-F1
#
_entry.id   AF-A0A2W5RYS2-F1
#
_cell.length_a   1.000
_cell.length_b   1.000
_cell.length_c   1.000
_cell.angle_alpha   90.00
_cell.angle_beta   90.00
_cell.angle_gamma   90.00
#
_symmetry.space_group_name_H-M   'P 1'
#
loop_
_entity.id
_entity.type
_entity.pdbx_description
1 polymer ?
#
loop_
_entity_poly.entity_id
_entity_poly.type
_entity_poly.pdbx_seq_one_letter_code
_entity_poly.pdbx_strand_id
1 'polypeptide(L)' 'MSENILAILPELWTATGQTFLMLGIGLSAAIVIGGPLGVLLFLLGPSQSLENKPAFVTLNWLVNTVRSFPFIILLVALV' A
#
# COMPACT_ATOMS: atom_id res chain seq x y z
N MET A 1 24.81 27.03 16.50
CA MET A 1 23.66 26.65 15.63
C MET A 1 23.92 25.35 14.87
N SER A 2 25.16 25.09 14.42
CA SER A 2 25.60 23.83 13.80
C SER A 2 25.73 22.64 14.78
N GLU A 3 26.12 22.88 16.04
CA GLU A 3 26.28 21.81 17.06
C GLU A 3 24.98 21.07 17.37
N ASN A 4 23.83 21.76 17.33
CA ASN A 4 22.52 21.13 17.54
C ASN A 4 22.14 20.18 16.40
N ILE A 5 22.57 20.48 15.16
CA ILE A 5 22.31 19.63 14.00
C ILE A 5 23.18 18.36 14.08
N LEU A 6 24.43 18.51 14.53
CA LEU A 6 25.34 17.38 14.72
C LEU A 6 24.84 16.41 15.81
N ALA A 7 24.15 16.91 16.83
CA ALA A 7 23.57 16.09 17.89
C ALA A 7 22.36 15.23 17.43
N ILE A 8 21.55 15.71 16.47
CA ILE A 8 20.34 15.02 15.99
C ILE A 8 20.58 14.13 14.75
N LEU A 9 21.73 14.24 14.08
CA LEU A 9 22.13 13.36 12.98
C LEU A 9 21.94 11.85 13.26
N PRO A 10 22.35 11.29 14.41
CA PRO A 10 22.14 9.87 14.70
C PRO A 10 20.66 9.49 14.82
N GLU A 11 19.82 10.38 15.36
CA GLU A 11 18.37 10.16 15.45
C GLU A 11 17.72 10.22 14.06
N LEU A 12 18.13 11.17 13.21
CA LEU A 12 17.67 11.26 11.83
C LEU A 12 18.03 10.02 11.01
N TRP A 13 19.25 9.50 11.19
CA TRP A 13 19.66 8.26 10.54
C TRP A 13 18.79 7.07 10.98
N THR A 14 18.51 6.98 12.28
CA THR A 14 17.65 5.94 12.84
C THR A 14 16.22 6.05 12.31
N ALA A 15 15.64 7.24 12.32
CA ALA A 15 14.29 7.50 11.81
C ALA A 15 14.17 7.23 10.30
N THR A 16 15.22 7.55 9.54
CA THR A 16 15.29 7.23 8.11
C THR A 16 15.29 5.71 7.91
N GLY A 17 16.10 4.98 8.67
CA GLY A 17 16.12 3.51 8.64
C GLY A 17 14.76 2.89 9.00
N GLN A 18 14.08 3.42 10.02
CA GLN A 18 12.73 2.99 10.40
C GLN A 18 11.71 3.25 9.28
N THR A 19 11.79 4.41 8.64
CA THR A 19 10.91 4.76 7.50
C THR A 19 11.13 3.80 6.33
N PHE A 20 12.38 3.49 6.00
CA PHE A 20 12.71 2.50 4.98
C PHE A 20 12.19 1.10 5.34
N LEU A 21 12.24 0.71 6.61
CA LEU A 21 11.70 -0.57 7.07
C LEU A 21 10.17 -0.62 6.93
N MET A 22 9.47 0.43 7.35
CA MET A 22 8.01 0.53 7.20
C MET A 22 7.60 0.50 5.73
N LEU A 23 8.29 1.28 4.87
CA LEU A 23 8.08 1.27 3.43
C LEU A 23 8.39 -0.11 2.84
N GLY A 24 9.51 -0.73 3.22
CA GLY A 24 9.92 -2.02 2.70
C GLY A 24 8.89 -3.12 2.97
N ILE A 25 8.33 -3.16 4.18
CA ILE A 25 7.27 -4.10 4.55
C ILE A 25 5.96 -3.79 3.79
N GLY A 26 5.56 -2.51 3.74
CA GLY A 26 4.34 -2.12 3.02
C GLY A 26 4.42 -2.41 1.53
N LEU A 27 5.57 -2.14 0.93
CA LEU A 27 5.80 -2.31 -0.50
C LEU A 27 5.93 -3.79 -0.88
N SER A 28 6.59 -4.61 -0.05
CA SER A 28 6.64 -6.05 -0.27
C SER A 28 5.26 -6.69 -0.18
N ALA A 29 4.45 -6.33 0.82
CA ALA A 29 3.08 -6.78 0.94
C ALA A 29 2.21 -6.32 -0.25
N ALA A 30 2.36 -5.07 -0.69
CA ALA A 30 1.66 -4.52 -1.84
C ALA A 30 2.00 -5.28 -3.14
N ILE A 31 3.26 -5.66 -3.35
CA ILE A 31 3.66 -6.44 -4.52
C ILE A 31 3.12 -7.87 -4.43
N VAL A 32 3.26 -8.53 -3.28
CA VAL A 32 2.88 -9.95 -3.10
C VAL A 32 1.37 -10.15 -3.14
N ILE A 33 0.58 -9.21 -2.62
CA ILE A 33 -0.89 -9.33 -2.53
C ILE A 33 -1.57 -8.46 -3.59
N GLY A 34 -1.23 -7.17 -3.62
CA GLY A 34 -1.83 -6.21 -4.55
C GLY A 34 -1.46 -6.48 -6.01
N GLY A 35 -0.25 -6.97 -6.27
CA GLY A 35 0.19 -7.38 -7.62
C GLY A 35 -0.71 -8.45 -8.22
N PRO A 36 -0.82 -9.65 -7.60
CA PRO A 36 -1.71 -10.71 -8.09
C PRO A 36 -3.18 -10.27 -8.18
N LEU A 37 -3.70 -9.54 -7.19
CA LEU A 37 -5.08 -9.02 -7.24
C LEU A 37 -5.29 -8.06 -8.41
N GLY A 38 -4.31 -7.21 -8.72
CA GLY A 38 -4.35 -6.30 -9.87
C GLY A 38 -4.34 -7.06 -11.20
N VAL A 39 -3.49 -8.09 -11.32
CA VAL A 39 -3.45 -8.95 -12.51
C VAL A 39 -4.76 -9.71 -12.69
N LEU A 40 -5.32 -10.28 -11.62
CA LEU A 40 -6.62 -10.97 -11.66
C LEU A 40 -7.74 -10.01 -12.10
N LEU A 41 -7.79 -8.81 -11.52
CA LEU A 41 -8.78 -7.80 -11.89
C LEU A 41 -8.66 -7.38 -13.36
N PHE A 42 -7.43 -7.28 -13.88
CA PHE A 42 -7.18 -7.05 -15.30
C PHE A 42 -7.71 -8.21 -16.16
N LEU A 43 -7.38 -9.46 -15.82
CA LEU A 43 -7.80 -10.64 -16.59
C LEU A 43 -9.32 -10.88 -16.57
N LEU A 44 -10.01 -10.45 -15.50
CA LEU A 44 -11.46 -10.53 -15.37
C LEU A 44 -12.21 -9.40 -16.09
N GLY A 45 -11.48 -8.40 -16.60
CA GLY A 45 -12.06 -7.26 -17.30
C GLY A 45 -12.80 -7.62 -18.59
N PRO A 46 -13.64 -6.71 -19.11
CA PRO A 46 -14.34 -6.92 -20.37
C PRO A 46 -13.33 -7.09 -21.52
N SER A 47 -13.57 -8.09 -22.39
CA SER A 47 -12.70 -8.44 -23.52
C SER A 47 -11.33 -9.04 -23.14
N GLN A 48 -11.22 -9.70 -21.98
CA GLN A 48 -9.99 -10.37 -21.51
C GLN A 48 -10.18 -11.88 -21.37
N SER A 49 -9.06 -12.61 -21.24
CA SER A 49 -9.03 -14.08 -21.31
C SER A 49 -9.89 -14.79 -20.26
N LEU A 50 -10.19 -14.16 -19.12
CA LEU A 50 -11.01 -14.73 -18.04
C LEU A 50 -12.23 -13.84 -17.76
N GLU A 51 -12.84 -13.29 -18.80
CA GLU A 51 -13.99 -12.38 -18.68
C GLU A 51 -15.08 -12.97 -17.79
N ASN A 52 -15.30 -12.32 -16.65
CA ASN A 52 -16.34 -12.71 -15.69
C ASN A 52 -16.91 -11.45 -15.04
N LYS A 53 -18.00 -10.93 -15.61
CA LYS A 53 -18.65 -9.69 -15.16
C LYS A 53 -18.95 -9.66 -13.65
N PRO A 54 -19.63 -10.66 -13.04
CA PRO A 54 -19.90 -10.60 -11.61
C PRO A 54 -18.63 -10.65 -10.75
N ALA A 55 -17.64 -11.47 -11.12
CA ALA A 55 -16.37 -11.53 -10.39
C ALA A 55 -15.56 -10.22 -10.53
N PHE A 56 -15.54 -9.62 -11.72
CA PHE A 56 -14.90 -8.34 -11.98
C PHE A 56 -15.53 -7.22 -11.15
N VAL A 57 -16.86 -7.11 -11.16
CA VAL A 57 -17.59 -6.07 -10.39
C VAL A 57 -17.32 -6.22 -8.89
N THR A 58 -17.37 -7.44 -8.36
CA THR A 58 -17.15 -7.70 -6.92
C THR A 58 -15.72 -7.37 -6.51
N LEU A 59 -14.72 -7.84 -7.28
CA LEU A 59 -13.31 -7.60 -7.00
C LEU A 59 -12.95 -6.11 -7.18
N ASN A 60 -13.47 -5.47 -8.23
CA ASN A 60 -13.28 -4.05 -8.48
C ASN A 60 -13.90 -3.18 -7.40
N TRP A 61 -15.10 -3.53 -6.91
CA TRP A 61 -15.69 -2.85 -5.77
C TRP A 61 -14.81 -2.98 -4.53
N LEU A 62 -14.37 -4.19 -4.17
CA LEU A 62 -13.52 -4.43 -3.01
C LEU A 62 -12.19 -3.66 -3.08
N VAL A 63 -11.49 -3.76 -4.21
CA VAL A 63 -10.20 -3.07 -4.42
C VAL A 63 -10.38 -1.55 -4.38
N ASN A 64 -11.43 -1.02 -5.01
CA ASN A 64 -11.70 0.41 -4.97
C ASN A 64 -12.08 0.87 -3.57
N THR A 65 -12.86 0.09 -2.81
CA THR A 65 -13.18 0.40 -1.41
C THR A 65 -11.92 0.48 -0.57
N VAL A 66 -11.05 -0.53 -0.60
CA VAL A 66 -9.78 -0.54 0.14
C VAL A 66 -8.87 0.62 -0.27
N ARG A 67 -8.81 0.93 -1.58
CA ARG A 67 -8.03 2.08 -2.09
C ARG A 67 -8.63 3.43 -1.63
N SER A 68 -9.95 3.53 -1.55
CA SER A 68 -10.66 4.75 -1.18
C SER A 68 -10.54 5.04 0.30
N PHE A 69 -10.28 4.03 1.14
CA PHE A 69 -9.99 4.23 2.56
C PHE A 69 -8.70 5.04 2.69
N PRO A 70 -8.78 6.30 3.15
CA PRO A 70 -7.60 7.11 3.37
C PRO A 70 -6.78 6.48 4.51
N PHE A 71 -5.46 6.54 4.40
CA PHE A 71 -4.54 6.07 5.44
C PHE A 71 -4.86 6.68 6.82
N ILE A 72 -5.33 7.93 6.84
CA ILE A 72 -5.73 8.67 8.04
C ILE A 72 -6.91 7.98 8.76
N ILE A 73 -7.88 7.42 8.04
CA ILE A 73 -9.05 6.77 8.65
C ILE A 73 -8.66 5.41 9.25
N LEU A 74 -7.76 4.67 8.61
CA LEU A 74 -7.24 3.41 9.15
C LEU A 74 -6.45 3.61 10.44
N LEU A 75 -5.65 4.67 10.52
CA LEU A 75 -4.92 5.03 11.75
C LEU A 75 -5.87 5.28 12.91
N VAL A 76 -6.96 6.02 12.67
CA VAL A 76 -7.98 6.31 13.69
C VAL A 76 -8.76 5.07 14.12
N ALA A 77 -9.03 4.13 13.21
CA ALA A 77 -9.81 2.93 13.52
C ALA A 77 -9.02 1.87 14.32
N LEU A 78 -7.68 1.91 14.27
CA LEU A 78 -6.80 0.94 14.95
C LEU A 78 -6.37 1.40 16.36
N VAL A 79 -6.57 2.68 16.68
CA VAL A 79 -6.38 3.30 18.00
C VAL A 79 -7.66 3.19 18.81
#